data_AF-B7FFF2-F1
#
_entry.id   AF-B7FFF2-F1
#
_cell.length_a   1.000
_cell.length_b   1.000
_cell.length_c   1.000
_cell.angle_alpha   90.00
_cell.angle_beta   90.00
_cell.angle_gamma   90.00
#
_symmetry.space_group_name_H-M   'P 1'
#
loop_
_entity.id
_entity.type
_entity.pdbx_description
1 polymer ?
#
loop_
_entity_poly.entity_id
_entity_poly.type
_entity_poly.pdbx_seq_one_letter_code
_entity_poly.pdbx_strand_id
1 'polypeptide(L)'
;MVYISFSLLLPLSFPLNPKNPKRFSECPYKFNFRISLTIPSYSSQERSIALPEYGKYESVGTVSTESITNNPNECSNSPEIRQSGLPPLVSALKASAEENAATFHFPGHNRGHAAPASMTRLIGRRPYVHDLPELPELDNLFCPQGPILEAQTEASKLFGSSETWFLVGGTTCGIQAAIMATCSPGEFLILPRNCHLSAISAMVLSGAVPKYIVPDYKNDWDIAGGVTP
;
A
#
# COMPACT_ATOMS: atom_id res chain seq x y z
N MET A 1 5.71 -2.73 -1.80
CA MET A 1 4.33 -2.43 -1.38
C MET A 1 4.27 -2.65 0.13
N VAL A 2 3.86 -1.66 0.91
CA VAL A 2 3.71 -1.84 2.37
C VAL A 2 2.24 -1.81 2.71
N TYR A 3 1.77 -2.88 3.32
CA TYR A 3 0.39 -3.06 3.74
C TYR A 3 0.24 -2.51 5.16
N ILE A 4 -0.74 -1.63 5.38
CA ILE A 4 -1.24 -1.37 6.72
C ILE A 4 -2.57 -2.09 6.86
N SER A 5 -2.47 -3.28 7.45
CA SER A 5 -3.59 -4.08 7.89
C SER A 5 -4.12 -3.48 9.19
N PHE A 6 -5.35 -2.97 9.19
CA PHE A 6 -6.04 -2.63 10.43
C PHE A 6 -6.83 -3.84 10.91
N SER A 7 -6.44 -4.35 12.08
CA SER A 7 -7.37 -5.05 12.95
C SER A 7 -7.90 -4.05 13.97
N LEU A 8 -9.00 -3.38 13.61
CA LEU A 8 -9.72 -2.46 14.48
C LEU A 8 -10.49 -3.28 15.53
N LEU A 9 -9.78 -3.72 16.56
CA LEU A 9 -10.35 -4.25 17.79
C LEU A 9 -11.08 -3.12 18.53
N LEU A 10 -12.30 -2.84 18.08
CA LEU A 10 -13.27 -2.02 18.80
C LEU A 10 -13.44 -2.60 20.22
N PRO A 11 -13.19 -1.82 21.29
CA PRO A 11 -13.44 -2.30 22.64
C PRO A 11 -14.94 -2.56 22.83
N LEU A 12 -15.25 -3.73 23.36
CA LEU A 12 -16.61 -4.09 23.75
C LEU A 12 -17.18 -3.11 24.78
N SER A 13 -18.48 -2.85 24.64
CA SER A 13 -19.40 -2.28 25.65
C SER A 13 -19.52 -0.75 25.71
N PHE A 14 -20.47 -0.22 24.92
CA PHE A 14 -21.38 0.84 25.39
C PHE A 14 -22.83 0.44 25.02
N PRO A 15 -23.80 0.58 25.93
CA PRO A 15 -25.18 0.15 25.67
C PRO A 15 -25.88 1.10 24.70
N LEU A 16 -26.41 0.54 23.61
CA LEU A 16 -27.22 1.29 22.64
C LEU A 16 -28.54 1.73 23.28
N ASN A 17 -28.78 3.04 23.33
CA ASN A 17 -30.06 3.62 23.73
C ASN A 17 -31.08 3.45 22.57
N PRO A 18 -32.17 2.68 22.75
CA PRO A 18 -33.02 2.22 21.63
C PRO A 18 -33.98 3.27 21.05
N LYS A 19 -33.76 4.57 21.29
CA LYS A 19 -34.70 5.65 20.90
C LYS A 19 -34.25 6.60 19.79
N ASN A 20 -33.13 6.37 19.11
CA ASN A 20 -32.73 7.23 17.97
C ASN A 20 -31.83 6.54 16.92
N PRO A 21 -32.40 5.78 15.95
CA PRO A 21 -31.62 5.14 14.88
C PRO A 21 -31.29 6.14 13.77
N LYS A 22 -30.30 7.03 13.98
CA LYS A 22 -29.78 7.87 12.91
C LYS A 22 -28.77 7.10 12.03
N ARG A 23 -29.21 6.86 10.79
CA ARG A 23 -28.47 6.30 9.65
C ARG A 23 -27.01 6.80 9.56
N PHE A 24 -26.13 5.86 9.21
CA PHE A 24 -24.75 6.08 8.76
C PHE A 24 -24.65 6.69 7.33
N SER A 25 -25.54 7.62 6.97
CA SER A 25 -25.68 8.13 5.58
C SER A 25 -25.48 9.63 5.43
N GLU A 26 -24.91 10.31 6.42
CA GLU A 26 -24.50 11.72 6.33
C GLU A 26 -23.03 11.82 6.77
N CYS A 27 -22.12 11.96 5.80
CA CYS A 27 -20.70 12.18 6.03
C CYS A 27 -20.40 13.68 5.85
N PRO A 28 -20.19 14.48 6.91
CA PRO A 28 -20.14 15.94 6.82
C PRO A 28 -18.72 16.50 6.63
N TYR A 29 -17.72 15.65 6.41
CA TYR A 29 -16.30 16.06 6.36
C TYR A 29 -15.94 16.77 5.04
N LYS A 30 -16.36 18.05 4.93
CA LYS A 30 -15.68 19.02 4.08
C LYS A 30 -14.29 19.29 4.63
N PHE A 31 -13.28 18.60 4.09
CA PHE A 31 -11.87 18.86 4.38
C PHE A 31 -11.43 20.21 3.81
N ASN A 32 -11.63 21.28 4.58
CA ASN A 32 -11.04 22.59 4.32
C ASN A 32 -9.68 22.71 5.02
N PHE A 33 -8.61 22.29 4.34
CA PHE A 33 -7.25 22.60 4.78
C PHE A 33 -6.89 24.06 4.46
N ARG A 34 -6.73 24.90 5.49
CA ARG A 34 -6.11 26.22 5.37
C ARG A 34 -4.78 26.24 6.12
N ILE A 35 -3.75 25.70 5.48
CA ILE A 35 -2.38 25.77 6.00
C ILE A 35 -1.78 27.14 5.66
N SER A 36 -1.36 27.88 6.68
CA SER A 36 -0.50 29.06 6.51
C SER A 36 0.90 28.70 7.00
N LEU A 37 1.83 28.47 6.07
CA LEU A 37 3.21 28.12 6.36
C LEU A 37 4.15 29.27 5.96
N THR A 38 4.84 29.83 6.95
CA THR A 38 5.97 30.74 6.73
C THR A 38 7.26 29.94 6.91
N ILE A 39 8.04 29.76 5.84
CA ILE A 39 9.25 28.93 5.85
C ILE A 39 10.49 29.83 5.71
N PRO A 40 11.43 29.84 6.67
CA PRO A 40 12.76 30.39 6.45
C PRO A 40 13.62 29.37 5.69
N SER A 41 14.37 29.85 4.69
CA SER A 41 15.22 29.03 3.82
C SER A 41 16.51 28.60 4.52
N TYR A 42 16.88 27.33 4.36
CA TYR A 42 18.22 26.82 4.72
C TYR A 42 18.83 26.06 3.54
N SER A 43 20.14 26.23 3.35
CA SER A 43 20.89 25.71 2.20
C SER A 43 21.73 24.51 2.60
N SER A 44 21.68 23.44 1.80
CA SER A 44 22.55 22.27 1.93
C SER A 44 23.14 21.92 0.56
N GLN A 45 24.46 21.79 0.50
CA GLN A 45 25.21 21.47 -0.72
C GLN A 45 25.27 19.95 -0.95
N GLU A 46 25.00 19.50 -2.16
CA GLU A 46 25.21 18.10 -2.56
C GLU A 46 26.70 17.78 -2.78
N ARG A 47 27.10 16.54 -2.53
CA ARG A 47 28.43 16.02 -2.89
C ARG A 47 28.31 14.64 -3.52
N SER A 48 28.61 14.55 -4.81
CA SER A 48 28.43 13.35 -5.65
C SER A 48 29.53 12.30 -5.42
N ILE A 49 29.19 11.01 -5.50
CA ILE A 49 30.13 9.89 -5.53
C ILE A 49 29.69 8.91 -6.65
N ALA A 50 30.64 8.42 -7.43
CA ALA A 50 30.41 7.60 -8.63
C ALA A 50 30.41 6.07 -8.34
N LEU A 51 29.81 5.29 -9.25
CA LEU A 51 29.74 3.83 -9.23
C LEU A 51 30.76 3.20 -10.21
N PRO A 52 31.42 2.07 -9.86
CA PRO A 52 32.24 1.29 -10.78
C PRO A 52 31.47 0.17 -11.52
N GLU A 53 32.14 -0.45 -12.50
CA GLU A 53 31.56 -1.19 -13.64
C GLU A 53 31.11 -2.66 -13.40
N TYR A 54 30.44 -3.19 -14.44
CA TYR A 54 29.77 -4.48 -14.53
C TYR A 54 30.64 -5.55 -15.22
N GLY A 55 30.62 -6.80 -14.73
CA GLY A 55 31.36 -7.94 -15.30
C GLY A 55 30.49 -9.13 -15.69
N LYS A 56 30.91 -9.89 -16.72
CA LYS A 56 30.37 -11.21 -17.13
C LYS A 56 30.86 -12.28 -16.10
N TYR A 57 30.50 -13.57 -16.06
CA TYR A 57 30.03 -14.61 -17.01
C TYR A 57 29.26 -15.69 -16.16
N GLU A 58 28.73 -16.85 -16.59
CA GLU A 58 28.60 -17.53 -17.91
C GLU A 58 27.35 -18.46 -17.94
N SER A 59 27.40 -19.68 -18.54
CA SER A 59 26.25 -20.58 -18.80
C SER A 59 26.37 -22.03 -18.32
N VAL A 60 25.35 -22.57 -17.65
CA VAL A 60 25.01 -24.01 -17.46
C VAL A 60 23.49 -24.10 -17.21
N GLY A 61 22.68 -25.08 -17.65
CA GLY A 61 22.85 -26.23 -18.53
C GLY A 61 21.49 -26.96 -18.68
N THR A 62 21.26 -27.68 -19.78
CA THR A 62 19.99 -28.38 -20.09
C THR A 62 19.79 -29.67 -19.29
N VAL A 63 18.57 -29.93 -18.80
CA VAL A 63 18.08 -31.27 -18.39
C VAL A 63 16.67 -31.49 -18.95
N SER A 64 16.40 -32.73 -19.35
CA SER A 64 15.28 -33.18 -20.19
C SER A 64 14.00 -33.55 -19.43
N THR A 65 12.89 -33.54 -20.16
CA THR A 65 11.61 -34.17 -19.80
C THR A 65 11.73 -35.68 -19.65
N GLU A 66 10.99 -36.27 -18.70
CA GLU A 66 10.40 -37.60 -18.87
C GLU A 66 9.12 -37.78 -18.03
N SER A 67 8.30 -38.75 -18.41
CA SER A 67 6.88 -38.85 -18.06
C SER A 67 6.53 -40.21 -17.44
N ILE A 68 5.75 -40.24 -16.35
CA ILE A 68 5.21 -41.50 -15.78
C ILE A 68 3.69 -41.43 -15.55
N THR A 69 3.09 -42.53 -15.99
CA THR A 69 1.69 -42.95 -16.16
C THR A 69 0.68 -42.77 -15.02
N ASN A 70 -0.60 -42.65 -15.41
CA ASN A 70 -1.80 -42.69 -14.55
C ASN A 70 -2.03 -44.05 -13.85
N ASN A 71 -2.72 -44.02 -12.71
CA ASN A 71 -3.80 -44.96 -12.41
C ASN A 71 -4.84 -44.35 -11.44
N PRO A 72 -6.12 -44.77 -11.46
CA PRO A 72 -7.23 -44.03 -10.83
C PRO A 72 -7.70 -44.57 -9.47
N ASN A 73 -8.63 -43.80 -8.86
CA ASN A 73 -9.45 -44.02 -7.66
C ASN A 73 -8.93 -43.37 -6.37
N GLU A 74 -9.57 -42.28 -5.92
CA GLU A 74 -10.51 -42.35 -4.79
C GLU A 74 -11.31 -41.04 -4.54
N CYS A 75 -12.34 -41.19 -3.71
CA CYS A 75 -13.51 -40.33 -3.46
C CYS A 75 -13.31 -38.89 -2.94
N SER A 76 -14.09 -37.99 -3.55
CA SER A 76 -15.02 -36.99 -2.95
C SER A 76 -14.64 -36.11 -1.73
N ASN A 77 -15.08 -34.84 -1.83
CA ASN A 77 -15.25 -33.83 -0.78
C ASN A 77 -13.97 -33.11 -0.30
N SER A 78 -13.68 -31.99 -0.97
CA SER A 78 -12.79 -30.91 -0.52
C SER A 78 -13.21 -29.61 -1.24
N PRO A 79 -12.98 -28.41 -0.67
CA PRO A 79 -13.61 -27.18 -1.13
C PRO A 79 -13.21 -26.80 -2.56
N GLU A 80 -14.11 -26.11 -3.26
CA GLU A 80 -13.88 -25.64 -4.64
C GLU A 80 -12.52 -24.95 -4.77
N ILE A 81 -11.65 -25.55 -5.58
CA ILE A 81 -10.33 -25.01 -5.87
C ILE A 81 -10.53 -23.69 -6.60
N ARG A 82 -10.15 -22.59 -5.94
CA ARG A 82 -10.21 -21.23 -6.50
C ARG A 82 -9.58 -21.24 -7.89
N GLN A 83 -10.26 -20.63 -8.87
CA GLN A 83 -9.75 -20.54 -10.23
C GLN A 83 -8.32 -19.97 -10.21
N SER A 84 -7.37 -20.67 -10.84
CA SER A 84 -5.96 -20.32 -10.86
C SER A 84 -5.70 -19.16 -11.84
N GLY A 85 -6.29 -18.01 -11.54
CA GLY A 85 -6.17 -16.76 -12.30
C GLY A 85 -5.08 -15.83 -11.75
N LEU A 86 -4.80 -14.76 -12.52
CA LEU A 86 -4.03 -13.62 -12.02
C LEU A 86 -4.89 -12.82 -11.02
N PRO A 87 -4.28 -12.16 -10.00
CA PRO A 87 -5.02 -11.34 -9.04
C PRO A 87 -5.90 -10.27 -9.72
N PRO A 88 -7.06 -9.88 -9.16
CA PRO A 88 -8.06 -9.03 -9.84
C PRO A 88 -7.48 -7.79 -10.52
N LEU A 89 -6.73 -6.97 -9.77
CA LEU A 89 -6.08 -5.77 -10.29
C LEU A 89 -5.03 -6.05 -11.39
N VAL A 90 -4.31 -7.18 -11.30
CA VAL A 90 -3.32 -7.57 -12.32
C VAL A 90 -4.01 -8.06 -13.59
N SER A 91 -5.13 -8.78 -13.45
CA SER A 91 -5.99 -9.20 -14.56
C SER A 91 -6.58 -7.99 -15.30
N ALA A 92 -7.15 -7.03 -14.56
CA ALA A 92 -7.70 -5.79 -15.13
C ALA A 92 -6.64 -4.94 -15.84
N LEU A 93 -5.47 -4.75 -15.20
CA LEU A 93 -4.35 -4.02 -15.79
C LEU A 93 -3.81 -4.68 -17.06
N LYS A 94 -3.81 -6.01 -17.13
CA LYS A 94 -3.43 -6.75 -18.34
C LYS A 94 -4.48 -6.55 -19.45
N ALA A 95 -5.77 -6.69 -19.16
CA ALA A 95 -6.83 -6.51 -20.13
C ALA A 95 -6.82 -5.08 -20.74
N SER A 96 -6.72 -4.05 -19.88
CA SER A 96 -6.63 -2.64 -20.29
C SER A 96 -5.35 -2.31 -21.09
N ALA A 97 -4.29 -3.10 -20.91
CA ALA A 97 -3.05 -3.01 -21.67
C ALA A 97 -3.13 -3.69 -23.06
N GLU A 98 -3.98 -4.72 -23.20
CA GLU A 98 -4.24 -5.42 -24.46
C GLU A 98 -5.29 -4.70 -25.33
N GLU A 99 -6.16 -3.87 -24.73
CA GLU A 99 -7.11 -3.05 -25.46
C GLU A 99 -6.42 -1.96 -26.31
N ASN A 100 -6.70 -1.97 -27.62
CA ASN A 100 -6.12 -1.06 -28.60
C ASN A 100 -6.98 0.21 -28.82
N ALA A 101 -7.45 0.81 -27.73
CA ALA A 101 -8.22 2.05 -27.76
C ALA A 101 -7.33 3.28 -28.03
N ALA A 102 -7.89 4.28 -28.70
CA ALA A 102 -7.20 5.55 -28.95
C ALA A 102 -7.11 6.38 -27.66
N THR A 103 -5.93 6.42 -27.05
CA THR A 103 -5.71 7.09 -25.76
C THR A 103 -5.53 8.60 -25.89
N PHE A 104 -6.60 9.35 -25.60
CA PHE A 104 -6.62 10.82 -25.46
C PHE A 104 -6.62 11.28 -23.99
N HIS A 105 -5.90 10.54 -23.14
CA HIS A 105 -5.82 10.76 -21.71
C HIS A 105 -4.36 10.83 -21.25
N PHE A 106 -4.13 11.27 -20.02
CA PHE A 106 -2.83 11.13 -19.36
C PHE A 106 -2.50 9.64 -19.11
N PRO A 107 -1.21 9.24 -19.01
CA PRO A 107 -0.01 10.07 -19.12
C PRO A 107 0.39 10.43 -20.57
N GLY A 108 1.01 11.60 -20.74
CA GLY A 108 1.34 12.19 -22.05
C GLY A 108 2.34 11.41 -22.91
N HIS A 109 3.00 10.37 -22.39
CA HIS A 109 3.82 9.46 -23.20
C HIS A 109 2.98 8.53 -24.09
N ASN A 110 1.65 8.50 -23.92
CA ASN A 110 0.68 7.82 -24.79
C ASN A 110 1.06 6.36 -25.11
N ARG A 111 1.02 5.47 -24.10
CA ARG A 111 1.39 4.04 -24.21
C ARG A 111 2.79 3.80 -24.84
N GLY A 112 3.72 4.72 -24.58
CA GLY A 112 5.10 4.71 -25.06
C GLY A 112 5.31 5.27 -26.48
N HIS A 113 4.27 5.76 -27.17
CA HIS A 113 4.42 6.37 -28.50
C HIS A 113 5.14 7.73 -28.46
N ALA A 114 4.94 8.49 -27.38
CA ALA A 114 5.60 9.78 -27.14
C ALA A 114 6.66 9.70 -26.01
N ALA A 115 7.08 8.49 -25.62
CA ALA A 115 8.16 8.31 -24.66
C ALA A 115 9.53 8.63 -25.29
N PRO A 116 10.44 9.35 -24.60
CA PRO A 116 11.78 9.64 -25.11
C PRO A 116 12.55 8.36 -25.47
N ALA A 117 13.13 8.32 -26.67
CA ALA A 117 13.81 7.15 -27.19
C ALA A 117 14.96 6.63 -26.29
N SER A 118 15.63 7.54 -25.57
CA SER A 118 16.64 7.21 -24.57
C SER A 118 16.07 6.38 -23.41
N MET A 119 14.89 6.72 -22.92
CA MET A 119 14.23 6.01 -21.82
C MET A 119 13.61 4.69 -22.31
N THR A 120 12.94 4.70 -23.47
CA THR A 120 12.40 3.48 -24.09
C THR A 120 13.49 2.45 -24.40
N ARG A 121 14.72 2.89 -24.69
CA ARG A 121 15.89 1.99 -24.85
C ARG A 121 16.40 1.42 -23.52
N LEU A 122 16.21 2.13 -22.41
CA LEU A 122 16.68 1.73 -21.08
C LEU A 122 15.73 0.76 -20.38
N ILE A 123 14.44 1.10 -20.28
CA ILE A 123 13.43 0.33 -19.53
C ILE A 123 12.48 -0.49 -20.44
N GLY A 124 12.64 -0.36 -21.76
CA GLY A 124 11.74 -0.96 -22.74
C GLY A 124 10.42 -0.21 -22.88
N ARG A 125 9.59 -0.63 -23.85
CA ARG A 125 8.26 -0.01 -24.08
C ARG A 125 7.18 -0.52 -23.12
N ARG A 126 7.28 -1.76 -22.63
CA ARG A 126 6.23 -2.45 -21.85
C ARG A 126 5.74 -1.66 -20.62
N PRO A 127 6.60 -1.04 -19.78
CA PRO A 127 6.12 -0.29 -18.61
C PRO A 127 5.09 0.79 -18.98
N TYR A 128 5.32 1.54 -20.06
CA TYR A 128 4.41 2.60 -20.52
C TYR A 128 3.05 2.10 -21.00
N VAL A 129 2.90 0.81 -21.35
CA VAL A 129 1.61 0.24 -21.77
C VAL A 129 0.74 -0.07 -20.55
N HIS A 130 1.36 -0.27 -19.38
CA HIS A 130 0.70 -0.48 -18.10
C HIS A 130 0.65 0.79 -17.22
N ASP A 131 1.27 1.89 -17.66
CA ASP A 131 1.12 3.21 -17.02
C ASP A 131 -0.18 3.86 -17.55
N LEU A 132 -1.27 3.55 -16.85
CA LEU A 132 -2.64 3.92 -17.19
C LEU A 132 -3.27 4.79 -16.08
N PRO A 133 -4.14 5.74 -16.42
CA PRO A 133 -4.83 6.58 -15.43
C PRO A 133 -5.97 5.80 -14.76
N GLU A 134 -6.74 6.49 -13.92
CA GLU A 134 -8.04 6.04 -13.40
C GLU A 134 -9.04 5.87 -14.56
N LEU A 135 -9.03 4.68 -15.19
CA LEU A 135 -9.98 4.25 -16.22
C LEU A 135 -11.17 3.53 -15.57
N PRO A 136 -12.39 3.57 -16.15
CA PRO A 136 -13.56 2.86 -15.62
C PRO A 136 -13.33 1.37 -15.39
N GLU A 137 -12.48 0.74 -16.20
CA GLU A 137 -12.14 -0.68 -16.17
C GLU A 137 -11.05 -1.01 -15.13
N LEU A 138 -10.30 -0.01 -14.66
CA LEU A 138 -9.15 -0.16 -13.75
C LEU A 138 -9.44 0.34 -12.32
N ASP A 139 -10.54 1.07 -12.12
CA ASP A 139 -11.03 1.61 -10.83
C ASP A 139 -10.30 2.88 -10.33
N ASN A 140 -10.88 3.53 -9.31
CA ASN A 140 -10.36 4.72 -8.65
C ASN A 140 -9.73 4.36 -7.29
N LEU A 141 -8.45 4.64 -7.09
CA LEU A 141 -7.74 4.32 -5.85
C LEU A 141 -8.31 5.02 -4.59
N PHE A 142 -8.91 6.21 -4.74
CA PHE A 142 -9.50 6.98 -3.65
C PHE A 142 -10.92 6.54 -3.28
N CYS A 143 -11.63 5.88 -4.18
CA CYS A 143 -12.98 5.35 -3.96
C CYS A 143 -13.14 4.04 -4.73
N PRO A 144 -12.50 2.95 -4.27
CA PRO A 144 -12.44 1.71 -5.03
C PRO A 144 -13.80 0.99 -5.03
N GLN A 145 -14.25 0.56 -6.21
CA GLN A 145 -15.54 -0.10 -6.46
C GLN A 145 -15.42 -1.37 -7.32
N GLY A 146 -14.26 -1.62 -7.94
CA GLY A 146 -14.00 -2.71 -8.89
C GLY A 146 -12.71 -3.46 -8.58
N PRO A 147 -11.80 -3.68 -9.56
CA PRO A 147 -10.60 -4.51 -9.39
C PRO A 147 -9.68 -4.13 -8.22
N ILE A 148 -9.65 -2.85 -7.79
CA ILE A 148 -8.90 -2.43 -6.60
C ILE A 148 -9.60 -2.91 -5.33
N LEU A 149 -10.92 -2.76 -5.23
CA LEU A 149 -11.71 -3.24 -4.08
C LEU A 149 -11.67 -4.77 -3.96
N GLU A 150 -11.75 -5.48 -5.08
CA GLU A 150 -11.63 -6.95 -5.12
C GLU A 150 -10.25 -7.39 -4.62
N ALA A 151 -9.18 -6.79 -5.11
CA ALA A 151 -7.82 -7.09 -4.68
C ALA A 151 -7.57 -6.73 -3.19
N GLN A 152 -8.18 -5.64 -2.70
CA GLN A 152 -8.16 -5.27 -1.27
C GLN A 152 -8.91 -6.31 -0.41
N THR A 153 -10.05 -6.81 -0.91
CA THR A 153 -10.87 -7.85 -0.25
C THR A 153 -10.17 -9.22 -0.25
N GLU A 154 -9.38 -9.55 -1.27
CA GLU A 154 -8.52 -10.73 -1.26
C GLU A 154 -7.33 -10.57 -0.30
N ALA A 155 -6.74 -9.37 -0.24
CA ALA A 155 -5.64 -9.06 0.67
C ALA A 155 -6.09 -9.10 2.15
N SER A 156 -7.27 -8.59 2.51
CA SER A 156 -7.78 -8.68 3.89
C SER A 156 -7.97 -10.13 4.35
N LYS A 157 -8.51 -10.99 3.47
CA LYS A 157 -8.60 -12.45 3.70
C LYS A 157 -7.23 -13.12 3.87
N LEU A 158 -6.22 -12.68 3.11
CA LEU A 158 -4.84 -13.22 3.19
C LEU A 158 -4.13 -12.79 4.48
N PHE A 159 -4.28 -11.53 4.89
CA PHE A 159 -3.65 -10.97 6.10
C PHE A 159 -4.46 -11.18 7.39
N GLY A 160 -5.66 -11.75 7.30
CA GLY A 160 -6.53 -12.00 8.45
C GLY A 160 -7.09 -10.73 9.09
N SER A 161 -7.33 -9.69 8.29
CA SER A 161 -7.81 -8.38 8.76
C SER A 161 -9.27 -8.14 8.39
N SER A 162 -9.91 -7.19 9.09
CA SER A 162 -11.26 -6.75 8.74
C SER A 162 -11.28 -6.08 7.37
N GLU A 163 -10.33 -5.16 7.15
CA GLU A 163 -10.18 -4.39 5.92
C GLU A 163 -8.69 -4.25 5.55
N THR A 164 -8.39 -3.96 4.28
CA THR A 164 -7.03 -3.67 3.81
C THR A 164 -7.07 -2.58 2.75
N TRP A 165 -6.30 -1.50 2.94
CA TRP A 165 -6.17 -0.43 1.96
C TRP A 165 -4.81 -0.48 1.27
N PHE A 166 -4.78 -0.24 -0.04
CA PHE A 166 -3.53 -0.14 -0.80
C PHE A 166 -2.98 1.29 -0.76
N LEU A 167 -1.67 1.40 -0.52
CA LEU A 167 -0.98 2.67 -0.29
C LEU A 167 0.20 2.83 -1.26
N VAL A 168 0.19 3.92 -2.03
CA VAL A 168 1.28 4.28 -2.94
C VAL A 168 2.39 5.10 -2.26
N GLY A 169 2.07 5.81 -1.16
CA GLY A 169 3.01 6.65 -0.39
C GLY A 169 3.85 5.90 0.67
N GLY A 170 3.91 4.57 0.61
CA GLY A 170 4.62 3.72 1.58
C GLY A 170 4.06 3.79 3.02
N THR A 171 4.80 3.21 3.97
CA THR A 171 4.38 3.10 5.38
C THR A 171 4.13 4.45 6.05
N THR A 172 4.91 5.48 5.69
CA THR A 172 4.80 6.82 6.28
C THR A 172 3.41 7.41 6.03
N CYS A 173 2.93 7.36 4.79
CA CYS A 173 1.59 7.80 4.41
C CYS A 173 0.52 7.03 5.19
N GLY A 174 0.66 5.71 5.29
CA GLY A 174 -0.28 4.88 6.05
C GLY A 174 -0.31 5.18 7.56
N ILE A 175 0.84 5.37 8.20
CA ILE A 175 0.93 5.73 9.63
C ILE A 175 0.32 7.12 9.88
N GLN A 176 0.55 8.06 8.97
CA GLN A 176 -0.08 9.39 9.02
C GLN A 176 -1.60 9.29 8.85
N ALA A 177 -2.09 8.57 7.83
CA ALA A 177 -3.51 8.34 7.60
C ALA A 177 -4.17 7.66 8.81
N ALA A 178 -3.51 6.67 9.42
CA ALA A 178 -3.98 5.99 10.62
C ALA A 178 -4.20 6.97 11.78
N ILE A 179 -3.15 7.66 12.19
CA ILE A 179 -3.19 8.55 13.37
C ILE A 179 -4.13 9.73 13.13
N MET A 180 -4.18 10.29 11.91
CA MET A 180 -5.10 11.39 11.58
C MET A 180 -6.56 10.95 11.46
N ALA A 181 -6.83 9.68 11.15
CA ALA A 181 -8.20 9.13 11.14
C ALA A 181 -8.69 8.73 12.54
N THR A 182 -7.79 8.35 13.45
CA THR A 182 -8.16 7.88 14.81
C THR A 182 -8.05 8.94 15.90
N CYS A 183 -7.23 9.98 15.74
CA CYS A 183 -6.93 10.94 16.80
C CYS A 183 -7.28 12.38 16.40
N SER A 184 -8.06 13.03 17.25
CA SER A 184 -8.38 14.46 17.19
C SER A 184 -7.31 15.31 17.91
N PRO A 185 -7.22 16.62 17.60
CA PRO A 185 -6.32 17.53 18.31
C PRO A 185 -6.56 17.51 19.83
N GLY A 186 -5.49 17.31 20.60
CA GLY A 186 -5.54 17.22 22.06
C GLY A 186 -5.79 15.83 22.64
N GLU A 187 -6.18 14.83 21.84
CA GLU A 187 -6.32 13.45 22.31
C GLU A 187 -4.96 12.79 22.56
N PHE A 188 -4.94 11.79 23.46
CA PHE A 188 -3.70 11.11 23.84
C PHE A 188 -3.41 9.89 22.96
N LEU A 189 -2.19 9.81 22.42
CA LEU A 189 -1.70 8.65 21.68
C LEU A 189 -0.54 7.99 22.44
N ILE A 190 -0.69 6.71 22.77
CA ILE A 190 0.34 5.91 23.45
C ILE A 190 1.32 5.36 22.41
N LEU A 191 2.61 5.62 22.58
CA LEU A 191 3.68 5.17 21.68
C LEU A 191 4.95 4.80 22.45
N PRO A 192 5.77 3.86 21.95
CA PRO A 192 7.11 3.66 22.49
C PRO A 192 8.01 4.86 22.14
N ARG A 193 8.99 5.17 22.99
CA ARG A 193 9.86 6.36 22.82
C ARG A 193 10.79 6.27 21.61
N ASN A 194 11.06 5.06 21.11
CA ASN A 194 11.80 4.77 19.88
C ASN A 194 10.88 4.64 18.64
N CYS A 195 9.67 5.21 18.67
CA CYS A 195 8.76 5.19 17.52
C CYS A 195 9.37 5.86 16.27
N HIS A 196 8.99 5.36 15.10
CA HIS A 196 9.51 5.86 13.83
C HIS A 196 9.08 7.33 13.58
N LEU A 197 9.91 8.10 12.87
CA LEU A 197 9.70 9.53 12.60
C LEU A 197 8.35 9.84 11.94
N SER A 198 7.78 8.89 11.18
CA SER A 198 6.44 9.02 10.59
C SER A 198 5.33 9.15 11.64
N ALA A 199 5.42 8.47 12.79
CA ALA A 199 4.46 8.60 13.88
C ALA A 199 4.59 9.97 14.59
N ILE A 200 5.82 10.46 14.75
CA ILE A 200 6.09 11.80 15.28
C ILE A 200 5.52 12.88 14.35
N SER A 201 5.78 12.77 13.05
CA SER A 201 5.20 13.63 12.01
C SER A 201 3.67 13.60 12.03
N ALA A 202 3.07 12.41 12.16
CA ALA A 202 1.62 12.27 12.23
C ALA A 202 1.01 12.96 13.45
N MET A 203 1.63 12.88 14.63
CA MET A 203 1.17 13.60 15.83
C MET A 203 1.25 15.13 15.66
N VAL A 204 2.30 15.64 14.99
CA VAL A 204 2.41 17.07 14.66
C VAL A 204 1.30 17.51 13.70
N LEU A 205 0.88 16.66 12.77
CA LEU A 205 -0.20 16.93 11.82
C LEU A 205 -1.60 16.82 12.44
N SER A 206 -1.85 15.82 13.30
CA SER A 206 -3.15 15.60 13.96
C SER A 206 -3.35 16.48 15.21
N GLY A 207 -2.28 17.00 15.79
CA GLY A 207 -2.33 17.67 17.10
C GLY A 207 -2.52 16.69 18.27
N ALA A 208 -2.32 15.39 18.06
CA ALA A 208 -2.37 14.38 19.12
C ALA A 208 -1.20 14.54 20.12
N VAL A 209 -1.49 14.34 21.40
CA VAL A 209 -0.54 14.51 22.49
C VAL A 209 0.10 13.16 22.85
N PRO A 210 1.42 12.98 22.72
CA PRO A 210 2.06 11.70 23.01
C PRO A 210 2.02 11.36 24.51
N LYS A 211 1.82 10.07 24.78
CA LYS A 211 2.16 9.41 26.05
C LYS A 211 3.21 8.34 25.76
N TYR A 212 4.47 8.66 26.06
CA TYR A 212 5.59 7.79 25.73
C TYR A 212 5.77 6.68 26.77
N ILE A 213 5.92 5.44 26.28
CA ILE A 213 6.48 4.33 27.04
C ILE A 213 7.97 4.23 26.70
N VAL A 214 8.84 4.12 27.70
CA VAL A 214 10.28 3.93 27.48
C VAL A 214 10.52 2.42 27.33
N PRO A 215 11.04 1.93 26.19
CA PRO A 215 11.43 0.53 26.04
C PRO A 215 12.63 0.19 26.92
N ASP A 216 12.82 -1.11 27.20
CA ASP A 216 14.06 -1.61 27.79
C ASP A 216 15.28 -1.20 26.93
N TYR A 217 16.45 -1.10 27.54
CA TYR A 217 17.67 -0.75 26.84
C TYR A 217 18.86 -1.58 27.30
N LYS A 218 19.55 -2.24 26.37
CA LYS A 218 20.68 -3.13 26.65
C LYS A 218 22.00 -2.39 26.41
N ASN A 219 22.50 -1.77 27.49
CA ASN A 219 23.75 -0.99 27.49
C ASN A 219 24.93 -1.73 26.84
N ASP A 220 25.08 -3.04 27.07
CA ASP A 220 26.20 -3.84 26.55
C ASP A 220 26.26 -3.89 25.01
N TRP A 221 25.15 -3.63 24.33
CA TRP A 221 25.00 -3.73 22.87
C TRP A 221 24.49 -2.44 22.21
N ASP A 222 24.20 -1.38 22.98
CA ASP A 222 23.58 -0.12 22.53
C ASP A 222 22.16 -0.30 21.90
N ILE A 223 21.49 -1.43 22.17
CA ILE A 223 20.24 -1.82 21.50
C ILE A 223 19.00 -1.57 22.38
N ALA A 224 17.98 -0.96 21.79
CA ALA A 224 16.63 -0.87 22.35
C ALA A 224 15.93 -2.24 22.33
N GLY A 225 15.41 -2.64 23.49
CA GLY A 225 14.59 -3.83 23.70
C GLY A 225 13.10 -3.59 23.45
N GLY A 226 12.28 -4.48 24.02
CA GLY A 226 10.83 -4.40 23.95
C GLY A 226 10.23 -3.43 24.99
N VAL A 227 8.90 -3.37 25.01
CA VAL A 227 8.13 -2.76 26.08
C VAL A 227 7.63 -3.87 27.00
N THR A 228 7.84 -3.72 28.31
CA THR A 228 7.32 -4.66 29.33
C THR A 228 5.82 -4.46 29.56
N PRO A 229 5.04 -5.54 29.82
CA PRO A 229 3.62 -5.45 30.20
C PRO A 229 3.36 -4.68 31.51
#